data_AF-A0A945XUJ5-F1
#
_entry.id   AF-A0A945XUJ5-F1
#
_cell.length_a   1.000
_cell.length_b   1.000
_cell.length_c   1.000
_cell.angle_alpha   90.00
_cell.angle_beta   90.00
_cell.angle_gamma   90.00
#
_symmetry.space_group_name_H-M   'P 1'
#
loop_
_entity.id
_entity.type
_entity.pdbx_description
1 polymer ?
#
loop_
_entity_poly.entity_id
_entity_poly.type
_entity_poly.pdbx_seq_one_letter_code
_entity_poly.pdbx_strand_id
1 'polypeptide(L)'
;MPRVPALNVLCDAPTVRGALISLLGSQFAFLPHRFPHNSEPLGESHAPQITAFDGRPKMAKGSISAATWHQDGHASCGRTRWHTLRAANVFYFPHDTPLHMGPTRFLAGSHLYATLHDICAEQAVMHMIPAGSVVIADFDLAHAGTPNNSDRGRYMVKFVALRTEEPIAPTWDHQKPTWHTPTDLSTPQDLPVVWASLWNWLRGVDRGEGITVPDRQDLPRLIAGMRSESQQERLSSLYDAAAIGAPAVDGLIHALLQTAGQDKHLSPDPRSKAQSGKSERHLNRFFAEGQFTPEDVAIALGVIGAPAVPRLVELLRHEDPWIRLNAVYAMGDAGPKAVGAYIDDVGALLNDPEGCVIRVALDALCALGTFGPATVKQLHRFLAKDVPVWDGSADSDPRLARLNQFRYLSSLALLAWVSNTDSPSAEVQTALIDTLDDDNGYPPLIACLALERLGTVDAMRAAIRYLRTRCWDSAQNTRDALSGAWTKAHRKATLARLTEST
;
A
#
# COMPACT_ATOMS: atom_id res chain seq x y z
N MET A 1 -18.23 7.91 -9.80
CA MET A 1 -17.84 8.38 -8.46
C MET A 1 -17.21 9.78 -8.37
N PRO A 2 -16.98 10.59 -9.44
CA PRO A 2 -16.93 12.05 -9.27
C PRO A 2 -18.31 12.64 -8.87
N ARG A 3 -19.15 11.85 -8.20
CA ARG A 3 -20.59 12.01 -8.02
C ARG A 3 -20.98 12.37 -6.58
N VAL A 4 -20.03 12.41 -5.64
CA VAL A 4 -20.27 12.90 -4.27
C VAL A 4 -19.18 13.90 -3.86
N PRO A 5 -19.18 15.12 -4.43
CA PRO A 5 -18.19 16.16 -4.09
C PRO A 5 -18.13 16.47 -2.60
N ALA A 6 -19.23 16.28 -1.87
CA ALA A 6 -19.30 16.46 -0.42
C ALA A 6 -18.30 15.57 0.36
N LEU A 7 -17.83 14.45 -0.20
CA LEU A 7 -16.78 13.65 0.44
C LEU A 7 -15.44 14.38 0.51
N ASN A 8 -15.19 15.41 -0.31
CA ASN A 8 -13.98 16.22 -0.17
C ASN A 8 -14.03 17.08 1.09
N VAL A 9 -15.21 17.55 1.53
CA VAL A 9 -15.36 18.25 2.81
C VAL A 9 -14.86 17.40 3.98
N LEU A 10 -15.07 16.08 3.92
CA LEU A 10 -14.52 15.14 4.89
C LEU A 10 -12.98 15.03 4.79
N CYS A 11 -12.46 14.84 3.57
CA CYS A 11 -11.01 14.75 3.34
C CYS A 11 -10.26 16.01 3.76
N ASP A 12 -10.91 17.18 3.62
CA ASP A 12 -10.37 18.50 3.91
C ASP A 12 -10.65 18.95 5.35
N ALA A 13 -11.46 18.20 6.11
CA ALA A 13 -11.78 18.52 7.50
C ALA A 13 -10.48 18.62 8.33
N PRO A 14 -10.27 19.70 9.10
CA PRO A 14 -9.00 19.92 9.82
C PRO A 14 -8.58 18.76 10.71
N THR A 15 -9.52 18.08 11.36
CA THR A 15 -9.24 16.91 12.20
C THR A 15 -8.73 15.71 11.39
N VAL A 16 -9.36 15.43 10.24
CA VAL A 16 -8.97 14.31 9.36
C VAL A 16 -7.65 14.62 8.68
N ARG A 17 -7.52 15.81 8.11
CA ARG A 17 -6.31 16.26 7.44
C ARG A 17 -5.14 16.37 8.41
N GLY A 18 -5.35 16.91 9.61
CA GLY A 18 -4.34 17.00 10.66
C GLY A 18 -3.82 15.63 11.08
N ALA A 19 -4.71 14.66 11.33
CA ALA A 19 -4.31 13.29 11.67
C ALA A 19 -3.49 12.63 10.54
N LEU A 20 -3.89 12.82 9.28
CA LEU A 20 -3.13 12.28 8.14
C LEU A 20 -1.79 12.99 7.93
N ILE A 21 -1.70 14.31 8.14
CA ILE A 21 -0.42 15.04 8.12
C ILE A 21 0.53 14.50 9.18
N SER A 22 0.03 14.26 10.40
CA SER A 22 0.81 13.70 11.50
C SER A 22 1.38 12.31 11.17
N LEU A 23 0.67 11.52 10.36
CA LEU A 23 1.06 10.14 10.03
C LEU A 23 1.83 10.00 8.72
N LEU A 24 1.51 10.80 7.71
CA LEU A 24 1.97 10.63 6.31
C LEU A 24 2.76 11.82 5.77
N GLY A 25 2.88 12.91 6.54
CA GLY A 25 3.55 14.14 6.10
C GLY A 25 2.61 15.13 5.42
N SER A 26 3.06 16.37 5.25
CA SER A 26 2.22 17.47 4.76
C SER A 26 1.82 17.32 3.28
N GLN A 27 2.68 16.69 2.48
CA GLN A 27 2.43 16.42 1.07
C GLN A 27 1.77 15.05 0.82
N PHE A 28 1.14 14.41 1.81
CA PHE A 28 0.40 13.18 1.53
C PHE A 28 -0.64 13.39 0.41
N ALA A 29 -0.90 12.34 -0.37
CA ALA A 29 -1.86 12.37 -1.47
C ALA A 29 -3.02 11.41 -1.21
N PHE A 30 -4.26 11.88 -1.35
CA PHE A 30 -5.39 10.97 -1.49
C PHE A 30 -5.37 10.35 -2.87
N LEU A 31 -5.24 9.03 -2.95
CA LEU A 31 -5.33 8.33 -4.22
C LEU A 31 -6.75 8.41 -4.77
N PRO A 32 -6.94 8.37 -6.10
CA PRO A 32 -8.26 8.46 -6.70
C PRO A 32 -9.19 7.28 -6.33
N HIS A 33 -8.64 6.23 -5.71
CA HIS A 33 -9.38 5.07 -5.26
C HIS A 33 -10.31 5.42 -4.10
N ARG A 34 -11.61 5.48 -4.41
CA ARG A 34 -12.70 5.70 -3.46
C ARG A 34 -13.71 4.59 -3.63
N PHE A 35 -13.78 3.69 -2.66
CA PHE A 35 -14.58 2.49 -2.78
C PHE A 35 -15.69 2.46 -1.72
N PRO A 36 -16.98 2.50 -2.12
CA PRO A 36 -18.06 2.27 -1.18
C PRO A 36 -18.08 0.78 -0.84
N HIS A 37 -18.21 0.46 0.45
CA HIS A 37 -18.47 -0.88 0.92
C HIS A 37 -19.86 -0.93 1.53
N ASN A 38 -20.63 -1.97 1.19
CA ASN A 38 -21.92 -2.28 1.82
C ASN A 38 -21.92 -3.67 2.45
N SER A 39 -22.62 -3.80 3.58
CA SER A 39 -23.04 -5.06 4.18
C SER A 39 -24.56 -5.10 4.25
N GLU A 40 -25.19 -6.01 3.51
CA GLU A 40 -26.64 -6.19 3.48
C GLU A 40 -27.14 -6.94 4.73
N PRO A 41 -28.38 -6.69 5.19
CA PRO A 41 -29.02 -7.48 6.25
C PRO A 41 -29.04 -8.98 5.96
N LEU A 42 -28.75 -9.81 6.97
CA LEU A 42 -28.91 -11.27 6.87
C LEU A 42 -30.38 -11.73 6.82
N GLY A 43 -31.33 -10.86 7.19
CA GLY A 43 -32.75 -11.20 7.33
C GLY A 43 -33.03 -12.03 8.58
N GLU A 44 -34.06 -12.89 8.56
CA GLU A 44 -34.46 -13.76 9.68
C GLU A 44 -33.38 -14.77 10.11
N SER A 45 -32.35 -14.97 9.27
CA SER A 45 -31.19 -15.81 9.56
C SER A 45 -30.09 -15.04 10.30
N HIS A 46 -30.40 -14.55 11.51
CA HIS A 46 -29.41 -13.85 12.34
C HIS A 46 -28.22 -14.75 12.68
N ALA A 47 -27.00 -14.21 12.60
CA ALA A 47 -25.82 -14.91 13.12
C ALA A 47 -25.88 -14.93 14.66
N PRO A 48 -25.66 -16.07 15.32
CA PRO A 48 -25.47 -16.08 16.78
C PRO A 48 -24.28 -15.17 17.12
N GLN A 49 -24.43 -14.39 18.20
CA GLN A 49 -23.51 -13.38 18.73
C GLN A 49 -22.16 -13.26 18.00
N ILE A 50 -21.99 -12.18 17.23
CA ILE A 50 -20.81 -11.99 16.40
C ILE A 50 -19.58 -11.67 17.26
N THR A 51 -18.57 -12.54 17.22
CA THR A 51 -17.29 -12.31 17.90
C THR A 51 -16.34 -11.51 16.99
N ALA A 52 -15.46 -10.70 17.59
CA ALA A 52 -14.51 -9.89 16.83
C ALA A 52 -13.55 -10.77 15.99
N PHE A 53 -13.21 -11.97 16.46
CA PHE A 53 -12.18 -12.80 15.83
C PHE A 53 -12.67 -13.77 14.73
N ASP A 54 -13.99 -13.91 14.50
CA ASP A 54 -14.51 -14.89 13.54
C ASP A 54 -13.80 -14.81 12.16
N GLY A 55 -13.19 -15.92 11.74
CA GLY A 55 -12.31 -15.95 10.57
C GLY A 55 -13.03 -15.92 9.23
N ARG A 56 -14.29 -16.38 9.15
CA ARG A 56 -15.07 -16.34 7.90
C ARG A 56 -16.58 -16.35 8.18
N PRO A 57 -17.10 -15.31 8.83
CA PRO A 57 -18.52 -15.24 9.10
C PRO A 57 -19.33 -15.15 7.78
N LYS A 58 -20.57 -15.64 7.81
CA LYS A 58 -21.46 -15.60 6.65
C LYS A 58 -21.95 -14.17 6.41
N MET A 59 -21.72 -13.65 5.21
CA MET A 59 -22.26 -12.35 4.77
C MET A 59 -23.55 -12.54 3.98
N ALA A 60 -24.46 -11.57 4.05
CA ALA A 60 -25.68 -11.57 3.26
C ALA A 60 -25.40 -11.40 1.76
N LYS A 61 -26.26 -11.97 0.91
CA LYS A 61 -26.17 -11.81 -0.55
C LYS A 61 -26.24 -10.34 -0.94
N GLY A 62 -25.31 -9.88 -1.76
CA GLY A 62 -25.21 -8.47 -2.18
C GLY A 62 -24.26 -7.63 -1.32
N SER A 63 -23.75 -8.16 -0.21
CA SER A 63 -22.65 -7.55 0.53
C SER A 63 -21.35 -7.63 -0.28
N ILE A 64 -20.60 -6.54 -0.34
CA ILE A 64 -19.29 -6.48 -1.00
C ILE A 64 -18.13 -6.47 -0.01
N SER A 65 -18.39 -6.28 1.28
CA SER A 65 -17.38 -6.38 2.33
C SER A 65 -16.85 -7.82 2.44
N ALA A 66 -15.54 -7.99 2.34
CA ALA A 66 -14.88 -9.28 2.51
C ALA A 66 -14.90 -9.71 3.98
N ALA A 67 -15.46 -10.89 4.26
CA ALA A 67 -15.63 -11.40 5.62
C ALA A 67 -14.35 -12.01 6.23
N THR A 68 -13.43 -12.43 5.37
CA THR A 68 -12.16 -13.04 5.77
C THR A 68 -11.11 -11.97 6.05
N TRP A 69 -10.30 -12.19 7.07
CA TRP A 69 -9.12 -11.37 7.35
C TRP A 69 -8.24 -11.23 6.12
N HIS A 70 -7.99 -10.00 5.70
CA HIS A 70 -7.17 -9.69 4.54
C HIS A 70 -6.42 -8.38 4.76
N GLN A 71 -5.36 -8.22 3.97
CA GLN A 71 -4.64 -6.96 3.79
C GLN A 71 -4.89 -6.50 2.35
N ASP A 72 -5.08 -5.21 2.15
CA ASP A 72 -5.45 -4.68 0.83
C ASP A 72 -4.29 -4.73 -0.17
N GLY A 73 -4.62 -4.72 -1.45
CA GLY A 73 -3.73 -4.28 -2.54
C GLY A 73 -4.12 -2.88 -3.02
N HIS A 74 -3.35 -2.29 -3.94
CA HIS A 74 -3.79 -1.07 -4.63
C HIS A 74 -4.86 -1.37 -5.68
N ALA A 75 -5.61 -0.34 -6.07
CA ALA A 75 -6.80 -0.47 -6.92
C ALA A 75 -6.55 -1.16 -8.27
N SER A 76 -5.37 -1.00 -8.86
CA SER A 76 -5.00 -1.52 -10.18
C SER A 76 -3.73 -2.38 -10.17
N CYS A 77 -3.14 -2.64 -9.01
CA CYS A 77 -1.95 -3.47 -8.85
C CYS A 77 -1.80 -3.91 -7.39
N GLY A 78 -1.05 -4.98 -7.13
CA GLY A 78 -0.59 -5.25 -5.77
C GLY A 78 0.30 -4.14 -5.22
N ARG A 79 0.60 -4.22 -3.93
CA ARG A 79 1.58 -3.33 -3.29
C ARG A 79 2.71 -4.15 -2.68
N THR A 80 3.90 -3.57 -2.67
CA THR A 80 4.97 -4.03 -1.78
C THR A 80 4.59 -3.73 -0.33
N ARG A 81 4.76 -4.71 0.56
CA ARG A 81 4.54 -4.54 2.00
C ARG A 81 5.72 -3.81 2.62
N TRP A 82 5.44 -2.75 3.38
CA TRP A 82 6.46 -1.96 4.06
C TRP A 82 6.17 -1.98 5.55
N HIS A 83 7.21 -2.13 6.37
CA HIS A 83 7.05 -1.95 7.81
C HIS A 83 6.90 -0.46 8.17
N THR A 84 7.39 0.44 7.31
CA THR A 84 7.26 1.88 7.45
C THR A 84 5.89 2.38 6.98
N LEU A 85 5.31 3.38 7.65
CA LEU A 85 3.97 3.89 7.35
C LEU A 85 3.97 4.71 6.05
N ARG A 86 3.86 4.01 4.91
CA ARG A 86 3.84 4.58 3.56
C ARG A 86 2.44 4.91 3.04
N ALA A 87 1.41 4.33 3.62
CA ALA A 87 0.03 4.64 3.29
C ALA A 87 -0.91 4.30 4.43
N ALA A 88 -2.09 4.90 4.39
CA ALA A 88 -3.17 4.62 5.31
C ALA A 88 -4.48 4.35 4.57
N ASN A 89 -5.24 3.38 5.08
CA ASN A 89 -6.65 3.24 4.77
C ASN A 89 -7.46 4.21 5.64
N VAL A 90 -8.40 4.92 5.01
CA VAL A 90 -9.29 5.86 5.67
C VAL A 90 -10.73 5.37 5.48
N PHE A 91 -11.36 4.93 6.56
CA PHE A 91 -12.72 4.39 6.57
C PHE A 91 -13.69 5.42 7.11
N TYR A 92 -14.60 5.90 6.27
CA TYR A 92 -15.65 6.83 6.66
C TYR A 92 -16.99 6.13 6.85
N PHE A 93 -17.66 6.40 7.96
CA PHE A 93 -18.95 5.82 8.32
C PHE A 93 -20.04 6.90 8.32
N PRO A 94 -20.92 6.96 7.30
CA PRO A 94 -21.93 8.01 7.16
C PRO A 94 -23.15 7.85 8.09
N HIS A 95 -23.24 6.75 8.83
CA HIS A 95 -24.32 6.49 9.80
C HIS A 95 -23.79 5.63 10.95
N ASP A 96 -24.57 5.57 12.04
CA ASP A 96 -24.22 4.74 13.19
C ASP A 96 -24.07 3.28 12.80
N THR A 97 -23.00 2.67 13.29
CA THR A 97 -22.68 1.25 13.07
C THR A 97 -22.54 0.57 14.43
N PRO A 98 -23.66 0.22 15.09
CA PRO A 98 -23.65 -0.55 16.33
C PRO A 98 -23.15 -1.98 16.09
N LEU A 99 -22.73 -2.68 17.16
CA LEU A 99 -22.15 -4.02 17.06
C LEU A 99 -23.01 -5.01 16.26
N HIS A 100 -24.33 -4.99 16.46
CA HIS A 100 -25.25 -5.88 15.74
C HIS A 100 -25.38 -5.56 14.24
N MET A 101 -25.02 -4.34 13.80
CA MET A 101 -24.97 -3.97 12.37
C MET A 101 -23.66 -4.40 11.71
N GLY A 102 -22.68 -4.85 12.50
CA GLY A 102 -21.41 -5.38 12.00
C GLY A 102 -20.41 -4.29 11.60
N PRO A 103 -19.78 -3.59 12.57
CA PRO A 103 -18.70 -2.65 12.28
C PRO A 103 -17.49 -3.37 11.68
N THR A 104 -16.59 -2.61 11.03
CA THR A 104 -15.33 -3.17 10.52
C THR A 104 -14.48 -3.69 11.68
N ARG A 105 -13.88 -4.86 11.49
CA ARG A 105 -13.00 -5.51 12.46
C ARG A 105 -11.56 -5.33 12.02
N PHE A 106 -10.66 -5.14 12.98
CA PHE A 106 -9.23 -4.93 12.75
C PHE A 106 -8.41 -5.92 13.58
N LEU A 107 -7.25 -6.33 13.07
CA LEU A 107 -6.26 -7.10 13.83
C LEU A 107 -5.10 -6.18 14.21
N ALA A 108 -5.12 -5.67 15.44
CA ALA A 108 -4.06 -4.80 15.95
C ALA A 108 -2.68 -5.51 15.91
N GLY A 109 -1.63 -4.76 15.58
CA GLY A 109 -0.26 -5.28 15.42
C GLY A 109 0.03 -6.00 14.09
N SER A 110 -0.99 -6.38 13.31
CA SER A 110 -0.80 -7.22 12.11
C SER A 110 -0.14 -6.54 10.90
N HIS A 111 0.06 -5.22 10.91
CA HIS A 111 0.68 -4.46 9.82
C HIS A 111 2.14 -4.87 9.54
N LEU A 112 2.80 -5.53 10.50
CA LEU A 112 4.18 -6.05 10.36
C LEU A 112 4.22 -7.53 9.94
N TYR A 113 3.06 -8.14 9.72
CA TYR A 113 2.98 -9.58 9.47
C TYR A 113 3.17 -9.84 7.98
N ALA A 114 4.15 -10.69 7.67
CA ALA A 114 4.38 -11.17 6.31
C ALA A 114 3.20 -12.01 5.78
N THR A 115 2.54 -12.77 6.66
CA THR A 115 1.34 -13.56 6.40
C THR A 115 0.45 -13.64 7.64
N LEU A 116 -0.86 -13.86 7.46
CA LEU A 116 -1.85 -13.92 8.55
C LEU A 116 -2.03 -15.33 9.11
N HIS A 117 -0.94 -16.07 9.33
CA HIS A 117 -0.97 -17.46 9.80
C HIS A 117 -1.06 -17.60 11.34
N ASP A 118 -0.47 -16.67 12.07
CA ASP A 118 -0.39 -16.65 13.55
C ASP A 118 -1.22 -15.48 14.13
N ILE A 119 -2.44 -15.32 13.63
CA ILE A 119 -3.39 -14.32 14.14
C ILE A 119 -4.18 -14.89 15.31
N CYS A 120 -4.52 -14.06 16.30
CA CYS A 120 -5.24 -14.49 17.50
C CYS A 120 -6.37 -13.53 17.92
N ALA A 121 -7.22 -13.98 18.83
CA ALA A 121 -8.42 -13.25 19.23
C ALA A 121 -8.12 -11.97 20.01
N GLU A 122 -7.01 -11.93 20.74
CA GLU A 122 -6.53 -10.79 21.52
C GLU A 122 -6.19 -9.58 20.63
N GLN A 123 -5.92 -9.82 19.33
CA GLN A 123 -5.68 -8.76 18.35
C GLN A 123 -6.97 -8.17 17.78
N ALA A 124 -8.09 -8.86 17.92
CA ALA A 124 -9.31 -8.52 17.22
C ALA A 124 -10.02 -7.34 17.90
N VAL A 125 -9.97 -6.18 17.25
CA VAL A 125 -10.63 -4.96 17.70
C VAL A 125 -11.93 -4.76 16.92
N MET A 126 -13.03 -4.60 17.65
CA MET A 126 -14.36 -4.31 17.10
C MET A 126 -15.15 -3.42 18.04
N HIS A 127 -15.44 -2.19 17.62
CA HIS A 127 -16.19 -1.22 18.42
C HIS A 127 -17.39 -0.69 17.65
N MET A 128 -18.38 -0.15 18.38
CA MET A 128 -19.41 0.69 17.78
C MET A 128 -18.76 1.89 17.10
N ILE A 129 -19.20 2.22 15.89
CA ILE A 129 -18.69 3.37 15.13
C ILE A 129 -19.83 4.36 14.91
N PRO A 130 -19.85 5.51 15.61
CA PRO A 130 -20.87 6.54 15.42
C PRO A 130 -20.87 7.15 14.02
N ALA A 131 -22.01 7.68 13.59
CA ALA A 131 -22.14 8.43 12.35
C ALA A 131 -21.14 9.59 12.28
N GLY A 132 -20.53 9.79 11.11
CA GLY A 132 -19.54 10.83 10.87
C GLY A 132 -18.10 10.44 11.25
N SER A 133 -17.91 9.27 11.86
CA SER A 133 -16.57 8.82 12.28
C SER A 133 -15.66 8.48 11.09
N VAL A 134 -14.37 8.78 11.26
CA VAL A 134 -13.29 8.35 10.38
C VAL A 134 -12.33 7.48 11.17
N VAL A 135 -12.12 6.25 10.70
CA VAL A 135 -11.09 5.35 11.22
C VAL A 135 -9.90 5.39 10.27
N ILE A 136 -8.71 5.66 10.79
CA ILE A 136 -7.45 5.62 10.04
C ILE A 136 -6.70 4.38 10.49
N ALA A 137 -6.26 3.56 9.54
CA ALA A 137 -5.43 2.40 9.81
C ALA A 137 -4.23 2.39 8.87
N ASP A 138 -3.12 1.80 9.33
CA ASP A 138 -2.03 1.42 8.43
C ASP A 138 -2.61 0.61 7.26
N PHE A 139 -2.10 0.86 6.05
CA PHE A 139 -2.59 0.21 4.84
C PHE A 139 -2.46 -1.33 4.90
N ASP A 140 -1.41 -1.82 5.55
CA ASP A 140 -1.11 -3.24 5.71
C ASP A 140 -1.77 -3.84 6.97
N LEU A 141 -2.55 -3.06 7.72
CA LEU A 141 -3.31 -3.59 8.86
C LEU A 141 -4.42 -4.53 8.37
N ALA A 142 -4.39 -5.78 8.84
CA ALA A 142 -5.40 -6.75 8.47
C ALA A 142 -6.76 -6.36 9.05
N HIS A 143 -7.78 -6.46 8.21
CA HIS A 143 -9.14 -6.08 8.56
C HIS A 143 -10.16 -6.99 7.87
N ALA A 144 -11.40 -6.94 8.35
CA ALA A 144 -12.50 -7.74 7.82
C ALA A 144 -13.86 -7.07 8.00
N GLY A 145 -14.76 -7.39 7.09
CA GLY A 145 -16.19 -7.11 7.21
C GLY A 145 -16.85 -8.04 8.23
N THR A 146 -18.00 -7.60 8.72
CA THR A 146 -18.78 -8.28 9.76
C THR A 146 -20.20 -8.46 9.28
N PRO A 147 -20.87 -9.57 9.61
CA PRO A 147 -22.26 -9.76 9.26
C PRO A 147 -23.14 -8.65 9.83
N ASN A 148 -24.16 -8.29 9.07
CA ASN A 148 -25.13 -7.30 9.47
C ASN A 148 -26.41 -8.01 9.93
N ASN A 149 -26.62 -8.03 11.24
CA ASN A 149 -27.81 -8.59 11.89
C ASN A 149 -28.92 -7.53 12.10
N SER A 150 -28.74 -6.30 11.61
CA SER A 150 -29.79 -5.28 11.62
C SER A 150 -30.75 -5.43 10.42
N ASP A 151 -31.77 -4.59 10.37
CA ASP A 151 -32.76 -4.51 9.29
C ASP A 151 -32.38 -3.52 8.17
N ARG A 152 -31.24 -2.83 8.31
CA ARG A 152 -30.78 -1.78 7.37
C ARG A 152 -29.41 -2.10 6.80
N GLY A 153 -29.18 -1.76 5.53
CA GLY A 153 -27.86 -1.84 4.92
C GLY A 153 -26.83 -0.96 5.63
N ARG A 154 -25.65 -1.53 5.91
CA ARG A 154 -24.49 -0.80 6.44
C ARG A 154 -23.64 -0.30 5.29
N TYR A 155 -23.27 0.97 5.30
CA TYR A 155 -22.40 1.60 4.31
C TYR A 155 -21.16 2.19 4.98
N MET A 156 -20.05 2.16 4.25
CA MET A 156 -18.83 2.90 4.59
C MET A 156 -18.09 3.25 3.29
N VAL A 157 -17.28 4.31 3.29
CA VAL A 157 -16.44 4.66 2.13
C VAL A 157 -14.97 4.56 2.50
N LYS A 158 -14.20 3.81 1.70
CA LYS A 158 -12.75 3.64 1.88
C LYS A 158 -12.01 4.59 0.96
N PHE A 159 -11.03 5.28 1.50
CA PHE A 159 -10.04 6.05 0.77
C PHE A 159 -8.65 5.50 1.09
N VAL A 160 -7.69 5.77 0.20
CA VAL A 160 -6.28 5.46 0.43
C VAL A 160 -5.51 6.77 0.41
N ALA A 161 -4.76 7.03 1.48
CA ALA A 161 -3.83 8.15 1.57
C ALA A 161 -2.40 7.60 1.44
N LEU A 162 -1.58 8.24 0.62
CA LEU A 162 -0.21 7.83 0.31
C LEU A 162 0.77 8.90 0.79
N ARG A 163 1.82 8.49 1.51
CA ARG A 163 2.99 9.32 1.80
C ARG A 163 3.82 9.49 0.52
N THR A 164 4.23 10.72 0.23
CA THR A 164 5.06 11.04 -0.95
C THR A 164 6.46 11.55 -0.58
N GLU A 165 6.76 11.67 0.71
CA GLU A 165 8.04 12.17 1.24
C GLU A 165 8.46 11.34 2.45
N GLU A 166 9.75 11.08 2.60
CA GLU A 166 10.27 10.53 3.86
C GLU A 166 10.12 11.52 5.01
N PRO A 167 9.85 11.06 6.23
CA PRO A 167 9.93 11.90 7.41
C PRO A 167 11.37 12.41 7.59
N ILE A 168 11.52 13.73 7.72
CA ILE A 168 12.78 14.40 8.09
C ILE A 168 12.70 15.08 9.46
N ALA A 169 11.48 15.20 10.00
CA ALA A 169 11.14 15.72 11.31
C ALA A 169 9.71 15.27 11.66
N PRO A 170 9.32 15.26 12.95
CA PRO A 170 7.93 15.00 13.35
C PRO A 170 6.97 16.04 12.76
N THR A 171 5.82 15.58 12.24
CA THR A 171 4.76 16.44 11.68
C THR A 171 3.54 16.56 12.59
N TRP A 172 3.70 16.22 13.87
CA TRP A 172 2.70 16.30 14.93
C TRP A 172 3.26 17.04 16.14
N ASP A 173 2.43 17.25 17.16
CA ASP A 173 2.85 17.80 18.45
C ASP A 173 3.74 16.79 19.22
N HIS A 174 5.00 16.68 18.80
CA HIS A 174 5.96 15.72 19.31
C HIS A 174 6.59 16.21 20.61
N GLN A 175 6.30 15.50 21.70
CA GLN A 175 6.70 15.89 23.06
C GLN A 175 7.93 15.13 23.59
N LYS A 176 8.13 13.87 23.17
CA LYS A 176 9.17 13.00 23.73
C LYS A 176 9.87 12.18 22.63
N PRO A 177 11.21 12.20 22.59
CA PRO A 177 11.97 11.44 21.58
C PRO A 177 11.92 9.93 21.83
N THR A 178 11.86 9.51 23.09
CA THR A 178 11.85 8.09 23.47
C THR A 178 10.47 7.48 23.28
N TRP A 179 10.42 6.29 22.67
CA TRP A 179 9.20 5.51 22.58
C TRP A 179 8.68 5.13 23.98
N HIS A 180 7.37 5.29 24.19
CA HIS A 180 6.67 4.85 25.39
C HIS A 180 5.53 3.93 24.98
N THR A 181 5.66 2.64 25.31
CA THR A 181 4.64 1.63 25.00
C THR A 181 3.33 1.95 25.73
N PRO A 182 2.19 2.10 25.02
CA PRO A 182 0.88 2.25 25.65
C PRO A 182 0.52 1.05 26.53
N THR A 183 -0.23 1.28 27.61
CA THR A 183 -0.64 0.20 28.53
C THR A 183 -1.85 -0.60 28.02
N ASP A 184 -2.55 -0.09 27.01
CA ASP A 184 -3.82 -0.58 26.48
C ASP A 184 -3.69 -1.21 25.09
N LEU A 185 -2.56 -1.89 24.84
CA LEU A 185 -2.32 -2.56 23.57
C LEU A 185 -3.22 -3.79 23.40
N SER A 186 -3.93 -3.84 22.26
CA SER A 186 -4.67 -5.02 21.80
C SER A 186 -3.77 -5.94 20.97
N THR A 187 -2.60 -6.32 21.49
CA THR A 187 -1.67 -7.22 20.78
C THR A 187 -0.90 -8.06 21.80
N PRO A 188 -0.74 -9.38 21.58
CA PRO A 188 0.02 -10.24 22.50
C PRO A 188 1.54 -10.06 22.35
N GLN A 189 2.00 -9.44 21.27
CA GLN A 189 3.42 -9.18 21.03
C GLN A 189 3.94 -7.99 21.84
N ASP A 190 5.14 -8.14 22.40
CA ASP A 190 5.93 -7.09 23.05
C ASP A 190 7.16 -6.79 22.19
N LEU A 191 7.09 -5.74 21.36
CA LEU A 191 8.08 -5.44 20.31
C LEU A 191 8.72 -4.06 20.48
N PRO A 192 9.32 -3.74 21.64
CA PRO A 192 9.80 -2.40 21.95
C PRO A 192 10.88 -1.91 20.98
N VAL A 193 11.78 -2.79 20.52
CA VAL A 193 12.83 -2.46 19.55
C VAL A 193 12.23 -2.07 18.20
N VAL A 194 11.20 -2.82 17.76
CA VAL A 194 10.49 -2.57 16.51
C VAL A 194 9.76 -1.22 16.56
N TRP A 195 9.01 -0.99 17.64
CA TRP A 195 8.25 0.25 17.83
C TRP A 195 9.15 1.46 17.97
N ALA A 196 10.27 1.35 18.70
CA ALA A 196 11.27 2.41 18.79
C ALA A 196 11.89 2.72 17.43
N SER A 197 12.21 1.70 16.63
CA SER A 197 12.77 1.89 15.28
C SER A 197 11.80 2.60 14.34
N LEU A 198 10.52 2.22 14.35
CA LEU A 198 9.49 2.88 13.54
C LEU A 198 9.16 4.30 14.04
N TRP A 199 9.20 4.51 15.36
CA TRP A 199 9.07 5.83 15.97
C TRP A 199 10.21 6.76 15.54
N ASN A 200 11.45 6.27 15.56
CA ASN A 200 12.61 6.99 15.07
C ASN A 200 12.51 7.31 13.58
N TRP A 201 12.04 6.36 12.76
CA TRP A 201 11.75 6.63 11.36
C TRP A 201 10.73 7.76 11.22
N LEU A 202 9.57 7.71 11.89
CA LEU A 202 8.56 8.79 11.85
C LEU A 202 9.09 10.16 12.31
N ARG A 203 10.07 10.16 13.23
CA ARG A 203 10.76 11.38 13.69
C ARG A 203 11.79 11.91 12.68
N GLY A 204 12.16 11.14 11.67
CA GLY A 204 13.20 11.47 10.69
C GLY A 204 14.63 11.36 11.22
N VAL A 205 14.84 10.54 12.24
CA VAL A 205 16.18 10.27 12.82
C VAL A 205 16.67 8.86 12.47
N ASP A 206 17.90 8.54 12.87
CA ASP A 206 18.46 7.20 12.66
C ASP A 206 17.58 6.14 13.34
N ARG A 207 17.27 5.07 12.61
CA ARG A 207 16.34 4.03 13.07
C ARG A 207 16.86 3.26 14.29
N GLY A 208 18.16 3.29 14.57
CA GLY A 208 18.81 2.72 15.75
C GLY A 208 18.92 3.66 16.95
N GLU A 209 18.51 4.94 16.84
CA GLU A 209 18.67 5.93 17.92
C GLU A 209 18.01 5.46 19.24
N GLY A 210 18.80 5.35 20.31
CA GLY A 210 18.29 4.95 21.63
C GLY A 210 17.88 3.48 21.76
N ILE A 211 18.21 2.63 20.79
CA ILE A 211 18.04 1.17 20.86
C ILE A 211 19.32 0.53 21.38
N THR A 212 19.18 -0.41 22.32
CA THR A 212 20.29 -1.22 22.80
C THR A 212 20.81 -2.12 21.68
N VAL A 213 22.08 -1.98 21.36
CA VAL A 213 22.74 -2.77 20.30
C VAL A 213 23.07 -4.17 20.82
N PRO A 214 22.57 -5.25 20.19
CA PRO A 214 22.94 -6.63 20.53
C PRO A 214 24.43 -6.92 20.25
N ASP A 215 24.98 -7.99 20.84
CA ASP A 215 26.33 -8.43 20.49
C ASP A 215 26.33 -8.93 19.04
N ARG A 216 27.35 -8.54 18.25
CA ARG A 216 27.54 -9.05 16.89
C ARG A 216 27.57 -10.58 16.84
N GLN A 217 28.06 -11.24 17.89
CA GLN A 217 28.11 -12.70 17.98
C GLN A 217 26.72 -13.35 17.97
N ASP A 218 25.66 -12.60 18.30
CA ASP A 218 24.28 -13.07 18.24
C ASP A 218 23.74 -13.14 16.80
N LEU A 219 24.39 -12.50 15.81
CA LEU A 219 23.86 -12.39 14.45
C LEU A 219 23.42 -13.74 13.83
N PRO A 220 24.16 -14.86 13.95
CA PRO A 220 23.69 -16.14 13.43
C PRO A 220 22.38 -16.62 14.09
N ARG A 221 22.25 -16.40 15.40
CA ARG A 221 21.02 -16.73 16.16
C ARG A 221 19.87 -15.83 15.73
N LEU A 222 20.11 -14.53 15.52
CA LEU A 222 19.09 -13.59 15.06
C LEU A 222 18.63 -13.90 13.63
N ILE A 223 19.54 -14.23 12.72
CA ILE A 223 19.19 -14.69 11.36
C ILE A 223 18.35 -15.97 11.40
N ALA A 224 18.65 -16.90 12.32
CA ALA A 224 17.81 -18.08 12.53
C ALA A 224 16.43 -17.69 13.10
N GLY A 225 16.37 -16.76 14.05
CA GLY A 225 15.13 -16.28 14.66
C GLY A 225 14.20 -15.55 13.69
N MET A 226 14.73 -14.87 12.65
CA MET A 226 13.93 -14.33 11.54
C MET A 226 13.13 -15.40 10.79
N ARG A 227 13.49 -16.68 10.96
CA ARG A 227 12.80 -17.82 10.35
C ARG A 227 11.83 -18.53 11.32
N SER A 228 11.63 -17.97 12.52
CA SER A 228 10.71 -18.54 13.53
C SER A 228 9.26 -18.29 13.16
N GLU A 229 8.41 -19.31 13.28
CA GLU A 229 6.95 -19.22 13.11
C GLU A 229 6.30 -18.19 14.04
N SER A 230 6.90 -17.94 15.20
CA SER A 230 6.44 -16.93 16.15
C SER A 230 6.70 -15.52 15.61
N GLN A 231 5.64 -14.74 15.42
CA GLN A 231 5.78 -13.32 15.00
C GLN A 231 6.61 -12.51 16.01
N GLN A 232 6.52 -12.84 17.30
CA GLN A 232 7.32 -12.21 18.35
C GLN A 232 8.82 -12.43 18.11
N GLU A 233 9.24 -13.68 17.97
CA GLU A 233 10.66 -14.04 17.80
C GLU A 233 11.20 -13.53 16.46
N ARG A 234 10.42 -13.70 15.38
CA ARG A 234 10.75 -13.21 14.03
C ARG A 234 11.03 -11.72 14.03
N LEU A 235 10.07 -10.92 14.50
CA LEU A 235 10.16 -9.46 14.44
C LEU A 235 11.23 -8.92 15.40
N SER A 236 11.36 -9.50 16.60
CA SER A 236 12.44 -9.12 17.53
C SER A 236 13.81 -9.40 16.91
N SER A 237 14.00 -10.61 16.36
CA SER A 237 15.29 -11.00 15.77
C SER A 237 15.65 -10.17 14.53
N LEU A 238 14.66 -9.82 13.71
CA LEU A 238 14.84 -8.94 12.55
C LEU A 238 15.39 -7.58 12.99
N TYR A 239 14.71 -6.92 13.91
CA TYR A 239 15.08 -5.56 14.33
C TYR A 239 16.31 -5.52 15.23
N ASP A 240 16.56 -6.56 16.03
CA ASP A 240 17.80 -6.74 16.78
C ASP A 240 19.00 -6.89 15.82
N ALA A 241 18.86 -7.69 14.76
CA ALA A 241 19.92 -7.82 13.76
C ALA A 241 20.16 -6.51 13.01
N ALA A 242 19.11 -5.74 12.73
CA ALA A 242 19.24 -4.41 12.15
C ALA A 242 19.93 -3.43 13.12
N ALA A 243 19.63 -3.51 14.41
CA ALA A 243 20.24 -2.67 15.45
C ALA A 243 21.75 -2.90 15.61
N ILE A 244 22.28 -4.08 15.22
CA ILE A 244 23.73 -4.31 15.13
C ILE A 244 24.39 -3.33 14.14
N GLY A 245 23.68 -2.94 13.07
CA GLY A 245 24.14 -1.96 12.09
C GLY A 245 25.16 -2.53 11.08
N ALA A 246 26.15 -1.71 10.69
CA ALA A 246 27.15 -2.05 9.67
C ALA A 246 27.82 -3.44 9.85
N PRO A 247 28.19 -3.88 11.07
CA PRO A 247 28.80 -5.21 11.27
C PRO A 247 27.90 -6.42 10.91
N ALA A 248 26.59 -6.22 10.78
CA ALA A 248 25.65 -7.27 10.39
C ALA A 248 25.46 -7.40 8.88
N VAL A 249 25.84 -6.39 8.09
CA VAL A 249 25.54 -6.29 6.66
C VAL A 249 25.98 -7.54 5.89
N ASP A 250 27.23 -7.98 6.03
CA ASP A 250 27.74 -9.14 5.27
C ASP A 250 27.00 -10.44 5.61
N GLY A 251 26.65 -10.63 6.89
CA GLY A 251 25.90 -11.81 7.33
C GLY A 251 24.46 -11.81 6.79
N LEU A 252 23.81 -10.64 6.77
CA LEU A 252 22.47 -10.47 6.20
C LEU A 252 22.46 -10.64 4.68
N ILE A 253 23.48 -10.10 3.98
CA ILE A 253 23.65 -10.28 2.53
C ILE A 253 23.87 -11.76 2.20
N HIS A 254 24.72 -12.45 2.96
CA HIS A 254 24.93 -13.89 2.78
C HIS A 254 23.62 -14.67 2.98
N ALA A 255 22.83 -14.34 4.02
CA ALA A 255 21.54 -14.96 4.27
C ALA A 255 20.51 -14.69 3.15
N LEU A 256 20.49 -13.47 2.59
CA LEU A 256 19.64 -13.14 1.43
C LEU A 256 20.03 -13.97 0.21
N LEU A 257 21.32 -14.13 -0.07
CA LEU A 257 21.81 -14.94 -1.18
C LEU A 257 21.43 -16.42 -1.06
N GLN A 258 21.26 -16.96 0.15
CA GLN A 258 20.75 -18.33 0.35
C GLN A 258 19.29 -18.52 -0.10
N THR A 259 18.57 -17.44 -0.45
CA THR A 259 17.21 -17.51 -1.01
C THR A 259 17.20 -17.60 -2.53
N ALA A 260 18.37 -17.51 -3.19
CA ALA A 260 18.49 -17.56 -4.63
C ALA A 260 18.23 -18.98 -5.20
N GLY A 261 17.90 -19.06 -6.49
CA GLY A 261 17.71 -20.30 -7.26
C GLY A 261 16.41 -21.06 -6.94
N GLN A 262 15.45 -20.39 -6.31
CA GLN A 262 14.18 -21.01 -5.85
C GLN A 262 12.96 -20.57 -6.67
N ASP A 263 13.17 -19.82 -7.76
CA ASP A 263 12.14 -19.27 -8.64
C ASP A 263 11.03 -18.49 -7.89
N LYS A 264 11.38 -17.88 -6.75
CA LYS A 264 10.44 -17.14 -5.90
C LYS A 264 9.85 -15.90 -6.58
N HIS A 265 10.47 -15.43 -7.65
CA HIS A 265 9.97 -14.33 -8.48
C HIS A 265 8.80 -14.76 -9.40
N LEU A 266 8.63 -16.06 -9.65
CA LEU A 266 7.51 -16.61 -10.39
C LEU A 266 6.32 -16.78 -9.45
N SER A 267 5.17 -16.25 -9.86
CA SER A 267 3.93 -16.43 -9.12
C SER A 267 3.56 -17.92 -9.10
N PRO A 268 3.38 -18.56 -7.94
CA PRO A 268 3.05 -19.98 -7.89
C PRO A 268 1.66 -20.24 -8.48
N ASP A 269 1.27 -21.52 -8.69
CA ASP A 269 -0.08 -21.86 -9.15
C ASP A 269 -1.15 -21.17 -8.28
N PRO A 270 -2.17 -20.50 -8.84
CA PRO A 270 -3.28 -19.89 -8.09
C PRO A 270 -4.02 -20.81 -7.12
N ARG A 271 -3.90 -22.13 -7.31
CA ARG A 271 -4.44 -23.17 -6.42
C ARG A 271 -3.52 -23.49 -5.24
N SER A 272 -2.28 -23.00 -5.25
CA SER A 272 -1.30 -23.16 -4.19
C SER A 272 -1.64 -22.27 -3.00
N LYS A 273 -1.77 -22.86 -1.80
CA LYS A 273 -2.08 -22.16 -0.55
C LYS A 273 -1.11 -21.01 -0.22
N ALA A 274 0.11 -21.04 -0.78
CA ALA A 274 1.14 -20.01 -0.59
C ALA A 274 0.66 -18.60 -1.01
N GLN A 275 -0.17 -18.48 -2.04
CA GLN A 275 -0.63 -17.19 -2.57
C GLN A 275 -1.68 -16.47 -1.70
N SER A 276 -2.38 -17.19 -0.82
CA SER A 276 -3.48 -16.62 -0.04
C SER A 276 -3.03 -15.98 1.29
N GLY A 277 -1.73 -15.73 1.48
CA GLY A 277 -1.20 -15.39 2.81
C GLY A 277 -1.40 -16.53 3.83
N LYS A 278 -1.60 -17.77 3.34
CA LYS A 278 -1.83 -18.99 4.13
C LYS A 278 -0.64 -19.94 4.09
N SER A 279 0.54 -19.44 3.73
CA SER A 279 1.78 -20.16 3.99
C SER A 279 1.87 -20.34 5.50
N GLU A 280 1.89 -21.59 5.96
CA GLU A 280 1.82 -21.96 7.39
C GLU A 280 2.91 -21.31 8.23
N ARG A 281 3.96 -20.76 7.59
CA ARG A 281 5.18 -20.36 8.30
C ARG A 281 5.82 -19.08 7.78
N HIS A 282 5.17 -18.23 6.96
CA HIS A 282 5.77 -17.03 6.32
C HIS A 282 7.14 -17.18 5.59
N LEU A 283 7.81 -18.35 5.61
CA LEU A 283 9.15 -18.63 5.06
C LEU A 283 9.13 -18.87 3.54
N ASN A 284 7.99 -19.35 3.04
CA ASN A 284 7.79 -19.62 1.62
C ASN A 284 7.12 -18.41 0.96
N ARG A 285 7.87 -17.31 0.85
CA ARG A 285 7.44 -16.07 0.18
C ARG A 285 7.69 -16.19 -1.31
N PHE A 286 6.73 -15.71 -2.09
CA PHE A 286 6.80 -15.61 -3.54
C PHE A 286 6.29 -14.24 -3.95
N PHE A 287 6.74 -13.77 -5.11
CA PHE A 287 6.09 -12.65 -5.76
C PHE A 287 4.66 -13.05 -6.15
N ALA A 288 3.67 -12.24 -5.77
CA ALA A 288 2.30 -12.40 -6.22
C ALA A 288 1.81 -11.07 -6.82
N GLU A 289 0.95 -11.14 -7.84
CA GLU A 289 0.39 -9.93 -8.47
C GLU A 289 -0.25 -8.98 -7.47
N GLY A 290 -0.96 -9.52 -6.48
CA GLY A 290 -1.65 -8.76 -5.46
C GLY A 290 -0.74 -8.24 -4.35
N GLN A 291 0.48 -8.78 -4.20
CA GLN A 291 1.35 -8.48 -3.07
C GLN A 291 2.78 -8.95 -3.31
N PHE A 292 3.74 -8.07 -2.99
CA PHE A 292 5.13 -8.49 -2.77
C PHE A 292 5.47 -8.33 -1.29
N THR A 293 5.87 -9.44 -0.68
CA THR A 293 6.41 -9.47 0.67
C THR A 293 7.92 -9.76 0.56
N PRO A 294 8.80 -8.81 0.91
CA PRO A 294 10.25 -9.02 0.87
C PRO A 294 10.69 -10.06 1.91
N GLU A 295 11.91 -10.57 1.82
CA GLU A 295 12.57 -11.37 2.85
C GLU A 295 12.92 -10.50 4.07
N ASP A 296 12.93 -11.08 5.28
CA ASP A 296 13.18 -10.32 6.51
C ASP A 296 14.58 -9.71 6.57
N VAL A 297 15.56 -10.41 5.99
CA VAL A 297 16.92 -9.89 5.83
C VAL A 297 16.97 -8.65 4.94
N ALA A 298 16.09 -8.53 3.95
CA ALA A 298 16.00 -7.33 3.11
C ALA A 298 15.40 -6.15 3.89
N ILE A 299 14.39 -6.41 4.73
CA ILE A 299 13.85 -5.41 5.66
C ILE A 299 14.94 -4.95 6.63
N ALA A 300 15.70 -5.87 7.23
CA ALA A 300 16.80 -5.53 8.14
C ALA A 300 17.89 -4.69 7.44
N LEU A 301 18.27 -5.03 6.21
CA LEU A 301 19.22 -4.24 5.42
C LEU A 301 18.68 -2.84 5.10
N GLY A 302 17.38 -2.71 4.81
CA GLY A 302 16.72 -1.41 4.63
C GLY A 302 16.70 -0.57 5.91
N VAL A 303 16.47 -1.19 7.07
CA VAL A 303 16.55 -0.55 8.39
C VAL A 303 17.96 -0.05 8.70
N ILE A 304 19.00 -0.85 8.39
CA ILE A 304 20.41 -0.46 8.56
C ILE A 304 20.73 0.78 7.71
N GLY A 305 20.15 0.88 6.50
CA GLY A 305 20.26 2.06 5.66
C GLY A 305 21.63 2.19 4.99
N ALA A 306 22.24 3.37 5.09
CA ALA A 306 23.44 3.75 4.33
C ALA A 306 24.60 2.72 4.34
N PRO A 307 24.95 2.05 5.47
CA PRO A 307 25.99 1.02 5.48
C PRO A 307 25.69 -0.20 4.59
N ALA A 308 24.42 -0.53 4.36
CA ALA A 308 24.02 -1.66 3.53
C ALA A 308 24.00 -1.34 2.02
N VAL A 309 23.81 -0.06 1.67
CA VAL A 309 23.56 0.38 0.28
C VAL A 309 24.63 -0.09 -0.71
N PRO A 310 25.95 0.04 -0.46
CA PRO A 310 26.96 -0.41 -1.43
C PRO A 310 26.85 -1.90 -1.77
N ARG A 311 26.56 -2.76 -0.78
CA ARG A 311 26.36 -4.20 -0.99
C ARG A 311 25.05 -4.48 -1.72
N LEU A 312 23.99 -3.73 -1.44
CA LEU A 312 22.70 -3.85 -2.13
C LEU A 312 22.79 -3.48 -3.62
N VAL A 313 23.60 -2.47 -3.97
CA VAL A 313 23.83 -2.06 -5.37
C VAL A 313 24.43 -3.20 -6.20
N GLU A 314 25.36 -3.97 -5.63
CA GLU A 314 25.90 -5.17 -6.30
C GLU A 314 24.81 -6.20 -6.59
N LEU A 315 23.85 -6.37 -5.68
CA LEU A 315 22.75 -7.32 -5.81
C LEU A 315 21.70 -6.92 -6.85
N LEU A 316 21.64 -5.65 -7.27
CA LEU A 316 20.76 -5.21 -8.37
C LEU A 316 21.14 -5.86 -9.71
N ARG A 317 22.34 -6.45 -9.81
CA ARG A 317 22.84 -7.14 -11.02
C ARG A 317 22.92 -8.67 -10.85
N HIS A 318 22.37 -9.20 -9.76
CA HIS A 318 22.36 -10.63 -9.50
C HIS A 318 21.52 -11.38 -10.55
N GLU A 319 21.91 -12.61 -10.91
CA GLU A 319 21.23 -13.41 -11.93
C GLU A 319 19.78 -13.75 -11.55
N ASP A 320 19.55 -14.11 -10.28
CA ASP A 320 18.21 -14.40 -9.76
C ASP A 320 17.38 -13.11 -9.55
N PRO A 321 16.23 -12.98 -10.21
CA PRO A 321 15.32 -11.84 -10.03
C PRO A 321 14.80 -11.67 -8.60
N TRP A 322 14.67 -12.75 -7.82
CA TRP A 322 14.26 -12.68 -6.41
C TRP A 322 15.25 -11.86 -5.56
N ILE A 323 16.54 -11.99 -5.85
CA ILE A 323 17.58 -11.21 -5.17
C ILE A 323 17.50 -9.74 -5.58
N ARG A 324 17.30 -9.46 -6.88
CA ARG A 324 17.12 -8.08 -7.39
C ARG A 324 15.90 -7.39 -6.75
N LEU A 325 14.76 -8.09 -6.66
CA LEU A 325 13.52 -7.61 -6.00
C LEU A 325 13.77 -7.17 -4.54
N ASN A 326 14.43 -8.03 -3.77
CA ASN A 326 14.72 -7.76 -2.37
C ASN A 326 15.76 -6.66 -2.17
N ALA A 327 16.77 -6.58 -3.05
CA ALA A 327 17.77 -5.53 -3.01
C ALA A 327 17.17 -4.15 -3.29
N VAL A 328 16.37 -4.02 -4.35
CA VAL A 328 15.72 -2.74 -4.70
C VAL A 328 14.67 -2.32 -3.67
N TYR A 329 13.97 -3.29 -3.05
CA TYR A 329 13.12 -3.02 -1.89
C TYR A 329 13.90 -2.41 -0.72
N ALA A 330 15.00 -3.06 -0.31
CA ALA A 330 15.81 -2.60 0.81
C ALA A 330 16.39 -1.20 0.56
N MET A 331 16.78 -0.90 -0.68
CA MET A 331 17.19 0.45 -1.09
C MET A 331 16.04 1.46 -0.98
N GLY A 332 14.82 1.08 -1.37
CA GLY A 332 13.64 1.93 -1.14
C GLY A 332 13.38 2.21 0.35
N ASP A 333 13.53 1.22 1.25
CA ASP A 333 13.28 1.41 2.70
C ASP A 333 14.38 2.24 3.37
N ALA A 334 15.61 2.12 2.87
CA ALA A 334 16.76 2.89 3.34
C ALA A 334 16.61 4.41 3.11
N GLY A 335 15.77 4.79 2.13
CA GLY A 335 15.41 6.18 1.85
C GLY A 335 16.43 6.95 0.98
N PRO A 336 16.04 8.15 0.51
CA PRO A 336 16.76 8.90 -0.50
C PRO A 336 18.12 9.40 -0.03
N LYS A 337 18.28 9.70 1.26
CA LYS A 337 19.56 10.14 1.83
C LYS A 337 20.62 9.04 1.74
N ALA A 338 20.24 7.79 1.97
CA ALA A 338 21.15 6.64 1.90
C ALA A 338 21.46 6.25 0.44
N VAL A 339 20.46 6.32 -0.43
CA VAL A 339 20.52 5.80 -1.81
C VAL A 339 20.96 6.84 -2.84
N GLY A 340 20.95 8.14 -2.53
CA GLY A 340 21.08 9.21 -3.53
C GLY A 340 22.23 9.07 -4.53
N ALA A 341 23.40 8.58 -4.10
CA ALA A 341 24.56 8.35 -4.98
C ALA A 341 24.38 7.20 -5.99
N TYR A 342 23.38 6.35 -5.80
CA TYR A 342 23.10 5.13 -6.55
C TYR A 342 21.69 5.14 -7.17
N ILE A 343 21.06 6.31 -7.25
CA ILE A 343 19.68 6.42 -7.74
C ILE A 343 19.54 5.96 -9.20
N ASP A 344 20.59 6.15 -10.01
CA ASP A 344 20.62 5.70 -11.39
C ASP A 344 20.70 4.16 -11.50
N ASP A 345 21.34 3.47 -10.55
CA ASP A 345 21.32 2.00 -10.50
C ASP A 345 19.90 1.46 -10.21
N VAL A 346 19.13 2.15 -9.34
CA VAL A 346 17.70 1.84 -9.12
C VAL A 346 16.89 2.14 -10.38
N GLY A 347 17.14 3.27 -11.04
CA GLY A 347 16.48 3.65 -12.29
C GLY A 347 16.75 2.68 -13.44
N ALA A 348 17.93 2.07 -13.51
CA ALA A 348 18.29 1.10 -14.53
C ALA A 348 17.39 -0.15 -14.52
N LEU A 349 16.87 -0.55 -13.35
CA LEU A 349 15.95 -1.68 -13.19
C LEU A 349 14.59 -1.49 -13.87
N LEU A 350 14.26 -0.28 -14.33
CA LEU A 350 13.10 -0.07 -15.20
C LEU A 350 13.27 -0.69 -16.60
N ASN A 351 14.44 -1.26 -16.91
CA ASN A 351 14.71 -2.03 -18.12
C ASN A 351 14.93 -3.53 -17.84
N ASP A 352 14.64 -4.00 -16.62
CA ASP A 352 14.84 -5.41 -16.24
C ASP A 352 14.02 -6.34 -17.16
N PRO A 353 14.54 -7.53 -17.52
CA PRO A 353 13.76 -8.54 -18.22
C PRO A 353 12.52 -9.00 -17.43
N GLU A 354 12.57 -8.94 -16.10
CA GLU A 354 11.49 -9.41 -15.25
C GLU A 354 10.53 -8.28 -14.84
N GLY A 355 9.28 -8.41 -15.25
CA GLY A 355 8.25 -7.43 -14.95
C GLY A 355 7.98 -7.24 -13.45
N CYS A 356 8.23 -8.26 -12.63
CA CYS A 356 8.15 -8.13 -11.17
C CYS A 356 9.23 -7.19 -10.63
N VAL A 357 10.45 -7.23 -11.19
CA VAL A 357 11.57 -6.35 -10.77
C VAL A 357 11.26 -4.91 -11.14
N ILE A 358 10.79 -4.65 -12.35
CA ILE A 358 10.32 -3.31 -12.77
C ILE A 358 9.26 -2.79 -11.79
N ARG A 359 8.31 -3.64 -11.38
CA ARG A 359 7.24 -3.25 -10.43
C ARG A 359 7.80 -2.80 -9.08
N VAL A 360 8.72 -3.56 -8.47
CA VAL A 360 9.30 -3.19 -7.16
C VAL A 360 10.24 -1.99 -7.29
N ALA A 361 10.96 -1.86 -8.41
CA ALA A 361 11.76 -0.67 -8.69
C ALA A 361 10.91 0.60 -8.75
N LEU A 362 9.71 0.55 -9.35
CA LEU A 362 8.76 1.67 -9.35
C LEU A 362 8.24 2.00 -7.93
N ASP A 363 7.95 0.99 -7.10
CA ASP A 363 7.59 1.19 -5.68
C ASP A 363 8.75 1.87 -4.92
N ALA A 364 9.99 1.41 -5.14
CA ALA A 364 11.18 1.99 -4.51
C ALA A 364 11.41 3.44 -4.97
N LEU A 365 11.30 3.73 -6.27
CA LEU A 365 11.39 5.10 -6.79
C LEU A 365 10.29 6.02 -6.22
N CYS A 366 9.08 5.50 -5.97
CA CYS A 366 8.03 6.23 -5.29
C CYS A 366 8.38 6.53 -3.82
N ALA A 367 9.02 5.59 -3.12
CA ALA A 367 9.47 5.80 -1.73
C ALA A 367 10.65 6.78 -1.64
N LEU A 368 11.58 6.70 -2.60
CA LEU A 368 12.74 7.58 -2.69
C LEU A 368 12.35 9.00 -3.11
N GLY A 369 11.37 9.14 -4.00
CA GLY A 369 10.82 10.44 -4.41
C GLY A 369 11.81 11.35 -5.14
N THR A 370 12.97 10.85 -5.58
CA THR A 370 13.96 11.61 -6.34
C THR A 370 14.67 10.70 -7.32
N PHE A 371 14.88 11.15 -8.55
CA PHE A 371 15.56 10.41 -9.62
C PHE A 371 15.90 11.31 -10.81
N GLY A 372 16.85 10.86 -11.62
CA GLY A 372 17.41 11.61 -12.74
C GLY A 372 16.60 11.56 -14.04
N PRO A 373 17.02 12.33 -15.07
CA PRO A 373 16.31 12.44 -16.35
C PRO A 373 16.15 11.11 -17.11
N ALA A 374 17.11 10.18 -16.98
CA ALA A 374 17.02 8.87 -17.61
C ALA A 374 15.83 8.06 -17.08
N THR A 375 15.60 8.10 -15.76
CA THR A 375 14.44 7.49 -15.12
C THR A 375 13.15 8.17 -15.56
N VAL A 376 13.09 9.52 -15.54
CA VAL A 376 11.91 10.28 -16.02
C VAL A 376 11.53 9.87 -17.44
N LYS A 377 12.52 9.77 -18.34
CA LYS A 377 12.31 9.33 -19.72
C LYS A 377 11.69 7.92 -19.77
N GLN A 378 12.17 6.98 -18.97
CA GLN A 378 11.63 5.62 -18.96
C GLN A 378 10.21 5.55 -18.35
N LEU A 379 9.93 6.35 -17.32
CA LEU A 379 8.57 6.49 -16.78
C LEU A 379 7.61 7.04 -17.84
N HIS A 380 8.02 8.09 -18.56
CA HIS A 380 7.24 8.68 -19.65
C HIS A 380 6.93 7.66 -20.74
N ARG A 381 7.88 6.78 -21.09
CA ARG A 381 7.67 5.69 -22.04
C ARG A 381 6.61 4.70 -21.59
N PHE A 382 6.61 4.31 -20.31
CA PHE A 382 5.54 3.47 -19.79
C PHE A 382 4.18 4.16 -19.92
N LEU A 383 4.10 5.43 -19.53
CA LEU A 383 2.87 6.25 -19.61
C LEU A 383 2.36 6.39 -21.05
N ALA A 384 3.27 6.67 -21.99
CA ALA A 384 2.98 6.79 -23.42
C ALA A 384 2.76 5.44 -24.13
N LYS A 385 2.94 4.31 -23.43
CA LYS A 385 2.88 2.94 -23.98
C LYS A 385 3.92 2.71 -25.10
N ASP A 386 5.05 3.44 -25.06
CA ASP A 386 6.17 3.35 -26.01
C ASP A 386 7.36 2.60 -25.39
N VAL A 387 7.32 1.27 -25.41
CA VAL A 387 8.36 0.38 -24.84
C VAL A 387 9.10 -0.37 -25.96
N PRO A 388 10.22 0.16 -26.49
CA PRO A 388 10.77 -0.18 -27.82
C PRO A 388 11.54 -1.51 -27.89
N VAL A 389 11.44 -2.37 -26.88
CA VAL A 389 12.15 -3.67 -26.85
C VAL A 389 11.22 -4.81 -26.46
N TRP A 390 9.96 -4.50 -26.14
CA TRP A 390 8.98 -5.52 -25.75
C TRP A 390 8.33 -5.99 -27.04
N ASP A 391 8.62 -7.22 -27.45
CA ASP A 391 8.15 -7.76 -28.72
C ASP A 391 6.65 -8.07 -28.65
N GLY A 392 5.89 -7.60 -29.64
CA GLY A 392 4.56 -8.12 -29.96
C GLY A 392 3.50 -8.02 -28.86
N SER A 393 2.80 -9.12 -28.62
CA SER A 393 1.65 -9.23 -27.72
C SER A 393 2.08 -9.62 -26.29
N ALA A 394 1.13 -9.63 -25.35
CA ALA A 394 1.39 -10.09 -23.98
C ALA A 394 1.87 -11.56 -23.89
N ASP A 395 1.64 -12.36 -24.94
CA ASP A 395 2.11 -13.74 -25.01
C ASP A 395 3.61 -13.83 -25.36
N SER A 396 4.14 -12.84 -26.10
CA SER A 396 5.58 -12.77 -26.44
C SER A 396 6.39 -12.04 -25.36
N ASP A 397 5.84 -10.97 -24.76
CA ASP A 397 6.48 -10.29 -23.62
C ASP A 397 5.54 -10.19 -22.40
N PRO A 398 5.78 -11.00 -21.34
CA PRO A 398 4.97 -10.97 -20.12
C PRO A 398 4.93 -9.61 -19.40
N ARG A 399 5.87 -8.69 -19.68
CA ARG A 399 5.87 -7.33 -19.13
C ARG A 399 4.72 -6.50 -19.69
N LEU A 400 4.28 -6.76 -20.92
CA LEU A 400 3.13 -6.06 -21.52
C LEU A 400 1.84 -6.31 -20.73
N ALA A 401 1.65 -7.52 -20.18
CA ALA A 401 0.52 -7.83 -19.32
C ALA A 401 0.46 -6.96 -18.05
N ARG A 402 1.61 -6.38 -17.65
CA ARG A 402 1.79 -5.57 -16.45
C ARG A 402 1.86 -4.08 -16.73
N LEU A 403 1.85 -3.67 -18.00
CA LEU A 403 2.05 -2.28 -18.40
C LEU A 403 1.05 -1.33 -17.72
N ASN A 404 -0.20 -1.76 -17.49
CA ASN A 404 -1.18 -0.97 -16.73
C ASN A 404 -0.73 -0.68 -15.29
N GLN A 405 -0.08 -1.64 -14.62
CA GLN A 405 0.50 -1.44 -13.29
C GLN A 405 1.68 -0.47 -13.36
N PHE A 406 2.54 -0.61 -14.37
CA PHE A 406 3.70 0.27 -14.55
C PHE A 406 3.27 1.72 -14.79
N ARG A 407 2.23 1.98 -15.58
CA ARG A 407 1.69 3.35 -15.78
C ARG A 407 1.15 3.95 -14.49
N TYR A 408 0.41 3.16 -13.71
CA TYR A 408 -0.10 3.59 -12.40
C TYR A 408 1.04 3.95 -11.43
N LEU A 409 2.03 3.05 -11.28
CA LEU A 409 3.15 3.28 -10.38
C LEU A 409 4.09 4.40 -10.89
N SER A 410 4.24 4.56 -12.20
CA SER A 410 5.00 5.67 -12.80
C SER A 410 4.36 7.02 -12.47
N SER A 411 3.03 7.10 -12.49
CA SER A 411 2.31 8.31 -12.08
C SER A 411 2.52 8.63 -10.60
N LEU A 412 2.56 7.60 -9.74
CA LEU A 412 2.88 7.78 -8.32
C LEU A 412 4.33 8.20 -8.10
N ALA A 413 5.29 7.62 -8.82
CA ALA A 413 6.69 7.99 -8.75
C ALA A 413 6.93 9.44 -9.19
N LEU A 414 6.27 9.89 -10.27
CA LEU A 414 6.33 11.30 -10.70
C LEU A 414 5.64 12.24 -9.69
N LEU A 415 4.52 11.82 -9.09
CA LEU A 415 3.89 12.58 -7.99
C LEU A 415 4.83 12.72 -6.80
N ALA A 416 5.49 11.64 -6.38
CA ALA A 416 6.49 11.67 -5.33
C ALA A 416 7.66 12.59 -5.72
N TRP A 417 8.17 12.49 -6.94
CA TRP A 417 9.22 13.37 -7.46
C TRP A 417 8.88 14.86 -7.33
N VAL A 418 7.69 15.25 -7.80
CA VAL A 418 7.21 16.64 -7.69
C VAL A 418 7.09 17.09 -6.24
N SER A 419 6.84 16.17 -5.31
CA SER A 419 6.69 16.50 -3.89
C SER A 419 8.02 16.79 -3.20
N ASN A 420 9.14 16.30 -3.74
CA ASN A 420 10.46 16.38 -3.13
C ASN A 420 11.41 17.33 -3.88
N THR A 421 10.89 18.18 -4.77
CA THR A 421 11.67 19.15 -5.54
C THR A 421 10.99 20.50 -5.60
N ASP A 422 11.75 21.56 -5.37
CA ASP A 422 11.30 22.93 -5.56
C ASP A 422 11.48 23.41 -7.02
N SER A 423 12.09 22.59 -7.87
CA SER A 423 12.45 22.94 -9.25
C SER A 423 11.56 22.20 -10.26
N PRO A 424 10.68 22.92 -10.99
CA PRO A 424 9.91 22.32 -12.08
C PRO A 424 10.81 21.77 -13.18
N SER A 425 10.52 20.56 -13.65
CA SER A 425 11.13 19.96 -14.86
C SER A 425 10.13 19.96 -16.00
N ALA A 426 10.55 20.47 -17.16
CA ALA A 426 9.74 20.46 -18.38
C ALA A 426 9.46 19.02 -18.86
N GLU A 427 10.42 18.12 -18.66
CA GLU A 427 10.32 16.69 -19.00
C GLU A 427 9.27 16.00 -18.11
N VAL A 428 9.32 16.23 -16.79
CA VAL A 428 8.33 15.70 -15.85
C VAL A 428 6.94 16.27 -16.15
N GLN A 429 6.83 17.57 -16.40
CA GLN A 429 5.56 18.20 -16.77
C GLN A 429 4.99 17.59 -18.05
N THR A 430 5.82 17.38 -19.07
CA THR A 430 5.41 16.76 -20.34
C THR A 430 4.89 15.34 -20.11
N ALA A 431 5.64 14.52 -19.36
CA ALA A 431 5.23 13.15 -19.04
C ALA A 431 3.88 13.11 -18.30
N LEU A 432 3.66 14.02 -17.36
CA LEU A 432 2.39 14.14 -16.63
C LEU A 432 1.23 14.62 -17.51
N ILE A 433 1.47 15.54 -18.45
CA ILE A 433 0.45 16.02 -19.41
C ILE A 433 0.05 14.89 -20.36
N ASP A 434 1.00 14.15 -20.92
CA ASP A 434 0.72 13.05 -21.84
C ASP A 434 -0.06 11.92 -21.15
N THR A 435 0.16 11.74 -19.83
CA THR A 435 -0.61 10.79 -19.02
C THR A 435 -2.10 11.12 -18.96
N LEU A 436 -2.53 12.35 -19.26
CA LEU A 436 -3.94 12.76 -19.20
C LEU A 436 -4.83 12.05 -20.25
N ASP A 437 -4.22 11.48 -21.29
CA ASP A 437 -4.90 10.70 -22.33
C ASP A 437 -4.97 9.19 -22.02
N ASP A 438 -4.52 8.75 -20.84
CA ASP A 438 -4.61 7.34 -20.42
C ASP A 438 -6.07 6.84 -20.36
N ASP A 439 -6.27 5.60 -20.81
CA ASP A 439 -7.56 4.92 -20.83
C ASP A 439 -7.98 4.42 -19.44
N ASN A 440 -7.01 4.17 -18.56
CA ASN A 440 -7.24 3.95 -17.14
C ASN A 440 -7.43 5.30 -16.45
N GLY A 441 -8.53 5.45 -15.69
CA GLY A 441 -8.82 6.71 -14.99
C GLY A 441 -7.90 7.04 -13.81
N TYR A 442 -7.11 6.09 -13.29
CA TYR A 442 -6.22 6.33 -12.15
C TYR A 442 -4.98 7.18 -12.50
N PRO A 443 -4.12 6.80 -13.48
CA PRO A 443 -2.94 7.59 -13.86
C PRO A 443 -3.24 9.08 -14.11
N PRO A 444 -4.26 9.48 -14.90
CA PRO A 444 -4.55 10.88 -15.16
C PRO A 444 -4.96 11.68 -13.91
N LEU A 445 -5.68 11.05 -12.97
CA LEU A 445 -6.11 11.71 -11.74
C LEU A 445 -4.93 11.90 -10.77
N ILE A 446 -4.00 10.94 -10.74
CA ILE A 446 -2.71 11.10 -10.03
C ILE A 446 -1.88 12.20 -10.70
N ALA A 447 -1.82 12.22 -12.03
CA ALA A 447 -1.11 13.25 -12.78
C ALA A 447 -1.69 14.65 -12.54
N CYS A 448 -3.01 14.80 -12.41
CA CYS A 448 -3.62 16.08 -12.03
C CYS A 448 -3.12 16.58 -10.66
N LEU A 449 -2.98 15.70 -9.66
CA LEU A 449 -2.41 16.07 -8.36
C LEU A 449 -0.95 16.51 -8.48
N ALA A 450 -0.17 15.83 -9.31
CA ALA A 450 1.23 16.20 -9.54
C ALA A 450 1.36 17.52 -10.32
N LEU A 451 0.53 17.74 -11.34
CA LEU A 451 0.47 19.00 -12.10
C LEU A 451 0.03 20.18 -11.22
N GLU A 452 -0.88 19.94 -10.27
CA GLU A 452 -1.27 20.93 -9.27
C GLU A 452 -0.08 21.32 -8.38
N ARG A 453 0.69 20.34 -7.89
CA ARG A 453 1.89 20.59 -7.08
C ARG A 453 3.01 21.30 -7.83
N LEU A 454 3.18 21.00 -9.13
CA LEU A 454 4.14 21.73 -9.98
C LEU A 454 3.81 23.22 -10.05
N GLY A 455 2.53 23.60 -9.96
CA GLY A 455 2.09 24.99 -9.82
C GLY A 455 2.35 25.88 -11.05
N THR A 456 2.92 25.36 -12.14
CA THR A 456 3.11 26.14 -13.36
C THR A 456 1.77 26.44 -14.02
N VAL A 457 1.70 27.56 -14.73
CA VAL A 457 0.46 27.97 -15.41
C VAL A 457 -0.01 26.91 -16.41
N ASP A 458 0.91 26.28 -17.14
CA ASP A 458 0.57 25.26 -18.13
C ASP A 458 0.15 23.94 -17.50
N ALA A 459 0.81 23.54 -16.40
CA ALA A 459 0.41 22.36 -15.63
C ALA A 459 -1.01 22.51 -15.07
N MET A 460 -1.29 23.66 -14.42
CA MET A 460 -2.62 23.97 -13.90
C MET A 460 -3.69 24.01 -15.01
N ARG A 461 -3.39 24.62 -16.17
CA ARG A 461 -4.32 24.63 -17.31
C ARG A 461 -4.57 23.22 -17.85
N ALA A 462 -3.56 22.36 -17.92
CA ALA A 462 -3.72 20.98 -18.36
C ALA A 462 -4.63 20.18 -17.40
N ALA A 463 -4.37 20.24 -16.09
CA ALA A 463 -5.20 19.60 -15.07
C ALA A 463 -6.66 20.12 -15.11
N ILE A 464 -6.87 21.44 -15.17
CA ILE A 464 -8.21 22.04 -15.26
C ILE A 464 -8.94 21.60 -16.53
N ARG A 465 -8.26 21.56 -17.69
CA ARG A 465 -8.87 21.08 -18.95
C ARG A 465 -9.32 19.63 -18.83
N TYR A 466 -8.46 18.76 -18.29
CA TYR A 466 -8.78 17.35 -18.09
C TYR A 466 -9.97 17.16 -17.14
N LEU A 467 -9.97 17.87 -16.01
CA LEU A 467 -11.04 17.77 -15.02
C LEU A 467 -12.36 18.33 -15.57
N ARG A 468 -12.34 19.46 -16.29
CA ARG A 468 -13.54 20.11 -16.85
C ARG A 468 -14.31 19.22 -17.82
N THR A 469 -13.62 18.40 -18.63
CA THR A 469 -14.30 17.44 -19.53
C THR A 469 -14.94 16.27 -18.80
N ARG A 470 -14.64 16.11 -17.51
CA ARG A 470 -15.14 15.04 -16.62
C ARG A 470 -15.99 15.58 -15.47
N CYS A 471 -16.23 16.89 -15.42
CA CYS A 471 -17.18 17.51 -14.52
C CYS A 471 -18.60 17.18 -14.99
N TRP A 472 -19.41 16.65 -14.08
CA TRP A 472 -20.84 16.47 -14.30
C TRP A 472 -21.58 17.45 -13.38
N ASP A 473 -22.61 18.12 -13.91
CA ASP A 473 -23.50 18.96 -13.10
C ASP A 473 -24.30 18.05 -12.15
N SER A 474 -23.88 17.99 -10.89
CA SER A 474 -24.54 17.19 -9.87
C SER A 474 -25.91 17.73 -9.48
N ALA A 475 -26.19 19.02 -9.71
CA ALA A 475 -27.49 19.63 -9.40
C ALA A 475 -28.60 19.13 -10.32
N GLN A 476 -28.26 18.70 -11.54
CA GLN A 476 -29.22 18.10 -12.48
C GLN A 476 -29.59 16.64 -12.13
N ASN A 477 -28.89 15.98 -11.20
CA ASN A 477 -29.24 14.63 -10.73
C ASN A 477 -30.53 14.58 -9.89
N THR A 478 -31.16 15.72 -9.62
CA THR A 478 -32.46 15.82 -8.93
C THR A 478 -33.66 15.62 -9.85
N ARG A 479 -33.45 15.53 -11.18
CA ARG A 479 -34.52 15.18 -12.13
C ARG A 479 -34.91 13.71 -11.95
N ASP A 480 -36.20 13.41 -11.82
CA ASP A 480 -36.73 12.04 -11.70
C ASP A 480 -36.24 11.09 -12.80
N ALA A 481 -36.00 11.60 -14.01
CA ALA A 481 -35.42 10.85 -15.13
C ALA A 481 -33.99 10.33 -14.87
N LEU A 482 -33.21 11.02 -14.02
CA LEU A 482 -31.81 10.71 -13.67
C LEU A 482 -31.66 10.00 -12.31
N SER A 483 -32.75 9.84 -11.55
CA SER A 483 -32.82 9.02 -10.31
C SER A 483 -32.47 7.52 -10.53
N GLY A 484 -32.23 7.15 -11.79
CA GLY A 484 -32.12 5.78 -12.25
C GLY A 484 -33.45 5.06 -12.21
N ALA A 485 -34.59 5.71 -11.92
CA ALA A 485 -35.90 5.07 -11.95
C ALA A 485 -36.20 4.47 -13.32
N TRP A 486 -35.91 5.20 -14.41
CA TRP A 486 -36.03 4.66 -15.77
C TRP A 486 -35.10 3.47 -16.00
N THR A 487 -33.83 3.57 -15.61
CA THR A 487 -32.84 2.48 -15.77
C THR A 487 -33.18 1.25 -14.92
N LYS A 488 -33.68 1.45 -13.69
CA LYS A 488 -34.15 0.39 -12.78
C LYS A 488 -35.42 -0.26 -13.32
N ALA A 489 -36.38 0.52 -13.81
CA ALA A 489 -37.60 0.03 -14.45
C ALA A 489 -37.29 -0.72 -15.75
N HIS A 490 -36.39 -0.19 -16.59
CA HIS A 490 -35.93 -0.83 -17.81
C HIS A 490 -35.20 -2.14 -17.51
N ARG A 491 -34.28 -2.17 -16.52
CA ARG A 491 -33.63 -3.40 -16.06
C ARG A 491 -34.65 -4.42 -15.55
N LYS A 492 -35.62 -4.00 -14.73
CA LYS A 492 -36.68 -4.87 -14.20
C LYS A 492 -37.54 -5.45 -15.31
N ALA A 493 -37.91 -4.63 -16.31
CA ALA A 493 -38.67 -5.06 -17.48
C ALA A 493 -37.87 -6.00 -18.40
N THR A 494 -36.57 -5.74 -18.60
CA THR A 494 -35.69 -6.62 -19.37
C THR A 494 -35.48 -7.96 -18.68
N LEU A 495 -35.28 -7.97 -17.36
CA LEU A 495 -35.20 -9.22 -16.59
C LEU A 495 -36.51 -10.02 -16.65
N ALA A 496 -37.67 -9.35 -16.53
CA ALA A 496 -38.98 -10.00 -16.64
C ALA A 496 -39.18 -10.70 -17.99
N ARG A 497 -38.84 -10.03 -19.11
CA ARG A 497 -38.90 -10.62 -20.45
C ARG A 497 -37.98 -11.82 -20.63
N LEU A 498 -36.78 -11.77 -20.03
CA LEU A 498 -35.82 -12.87 -20.09
C LEU A 498 -36.27 -14.08 -19.25
N THR A 499 -37.00 -13.86 -18.16
CA THR A 499 -37.57 -14.93 -17.33
C THR A 499 -38.90 -15.48 -17.83
N GLU A 500 -39.63 -14.74 -18.68
CA GLU A 500 -40.84 -15.23 -19.37
C GLU A 500 -40.50 -16.09 -20.60
N SER A 501 -39.24 -16.10 -21.03
CA SER A 501 -38.74 -16.85 -22.20
C SER A 501 -38.09 -18.19 -21.84
N THR A 502 -38.22 -18.63 -20.58
CA THR A 502 -37.83 -19.94 -20.03
C THR A 502 -39.05 -20.58 -19.39
#